data_AF-A0A7V5RAZ2-F1
#
_entry.id   AF-A0A7V5RAZ2-F1
#
_cell.length_a   1.000
_cell.length_b   1.000
_cell.length_c   1.000
_cell.angle_alpha   90.00
_cell.angle_beta   90.00
_cell.angle_gamma   90.00
#
_symmetry.space_group_name_H-M   'P 1'
#
loop_
_entity.id
_entity.type
_entity.pdbx_description
1 polymer ?
#
loop_
_entity_poly.entity_id
_entity_poly.type
_entity_poly.pdbx_seq_one_letter_code
_entity_poly.pdbx_strand_id
1 'polypeptide(L)'
;MMDFLVYLPLTLLYLAARSTLAPGLPLPDLALAAVFYLAYDRPSLSGVFLAFLLGYMDDVFSGGVIGATSFSLVLAYAAAHLAARKVHFSTAAMQVLGVSVLAAVKGLATYLLLGPSGPDAVSLVYVVPGAVVTALSAPFLIALFVRIDGLVKSRSGGDALK
;
A
#
# COMPACT_ATOMS: atom_id res chain seq x y z
N MET A 1 -4.15 18.36 0.60
CA MET A 1 -4.75 17.41 -0.38
C MET A 1 -3.73 16.99 -1.43
N MET A 2 -2.97 17.92 -2.03
CA MET A 2 -1.94 17.59 -3.03
C MET A 2 -0.80 16.71 -2.52
N ASP A 3 -0.50 16.75 -1.22
CA ASP A 3 0.62 16.00 -0.64
C ASP A 3 0.50 14.48 -0.86
N PHE A 4 -0.73 13.95 -0.90
CA PHE A 4 -0.99 12.53 -1.12
C PHE A 4 -0.91 12.11 -2.59
N LEU A 5 -0.90 13.07 -3.54
CA LEU A 5 -0.78 12.74 -4.95
C LEU A 5 0.61 12.23 -5.31
N VAL A 6 1.63 12.49 -4.48
CA VAL A 6 3.00 12.03 -4.72
C VAL A 6 3.12 10.50 -4.75
N TYR A 7 2.22 9.79 -4.05
CA TYR A 7 2.23 8.33 -4.02
C TYR A 7 1.79 7.71 -5.35
N LEU A 8 1.00 8.42 -6.17
CA LEU A 8 0.57 7.93 -7.48
C LEU A 8 1.73 7.78 -8.47
N PRO A 9 2.49 8.83 -8.83
CA PRO A 9 3.63 8.69 -9.73
C PRO A 9 4.71 7.80 -9.12
N LEU A 10 4.90 7.83 -7.78
CA LEU A 10 5.85 6.94 -7.12
C LEU A 10 5.47 5.47 -7.32
N THR A 11 4.21 5.13 -7.11
CA THR A 11 3.70 3.76 -7.30
C THR A 11 3.69 3.37 -8.75
N LEU A 12 3.38 4.30 -9.67
CA LEU A 12 3.42 4.07 -11.11
C LEU A 12 4.83 3.69 -11.57
N LEU A 13 5.83 4.48 -11.18
CA LEU A 13 7.23 4.22 -11.53
C LEU A 13 7.71 2.90 -10.93
N TYR A 14 7.32 2.62 -9.68
CA TYR A 14 7.63 1.36 -9.03
C TYR A 14 7.03 0.15 -9.76
N LEU A 15 5.72 0.21 -10.10
CA LEU A 15 5.03 -0.87 -10.79
C LEU A 15 5.59 -1.10 -12.21
N ALA A 16 5.90 -0.02 -12.94
CA ALA A 16 6.53 -0.11 -14.25
C ALA A 16 7.95 -0.73 -14.19
N ALA A 17 8.75 -0.36 -13.17
CA ALA A 17 10.06 -0.96 -12.95
C ALA A 17 9.95 -2.43 -12.57
N ARG A 18 9.03 -2.77 -11.66
CA ARG A 18 8.75 -4.15 -11.22
C ARG A 18 8.33 -5.05 -12.38
N SER A 19 7.41 -4.60 -13.23
CA SER A 19 6.92 -5.39 -14.36
C SER A 19 7.99 -5.62 -15.43
N THR A 20 8.94 -4.69 -15.58
CA THR A 20 9.98 -4.75 -16.62
C THR A 20 11.23 -5.48 -16.17
N LEU A 21 11.73 -5.22 -14.95
CA LEU A 21 13.06 -5.65 -14.51
C LEU A 21 13.06 -6.95 -13.71
N ALA A 22 11.94 -7.29 -13.07
CA ALA A 22 11.88 -8.39 -12.11
C ALA A 22 10.56 -9.18 -12.17
N PRO A 23 10.12 -9.65 -13.36
CA PRO A 23 8.92 -10.46 -13.46
C PRO A 23 9.10 -11.74 -12.63
N GLY A 24 8.24 -11.94 -11.63
CA GLY A 24 8.22 -13.13 -10.78
C GLY A 24 9.00 -13.06 -9.46
N LEU A 25 9.74 -11.99 -9.17
CA LEU A 25 10.36 -11.81 -7.85
C LEU A 25 9.34 -11.28 -6.83
N PRO A 26 9.33 -11.80 -5.59
CA PRO A 26 8.49 -11.28 -4.52
C PRO A 26 9.06 -9.93 -4.03
N LEU A 27 8.69 -8.86 -4.71
CA LEU A 27 9.04 -7.49 -4.34
C LEU A 27 7.99 -6.91 -3.37
N PRO A 28 8.37 -5.92 -2.54
CA PRO A 28 7.46 -5.36 -1.54
C PRO A 28 6.26 -4.66 -2.17
N ASP A 29 5.09 -4.80 -1.55
CA ASP A 29 3.88 -4.11 -1.95
C ASP A 29 3.91 -2.65 -1.47
N LEU A 30 4.39 -1.77 -2.36
CA LEU A 30 4.50 -0.34 -2.08
C LEU A 30 3.13 0.30 -1.85
N ALA A 31 2.09 -0.18 -2.56
CA ALA A 31 0.74 0.34 -2.42
C ALA A 31 0.18 0.04 -1.03
N LEU A 32 0.32 -1.20 -0.55
CA LEU A 32 -0.09 -1.57 0.81
C LEU A 32 0.68 -0.79 1.88
N ALA A 33 1.99 -0.64 1.72
CA ALA A 33 2.81 0.13 2.66
C ALA A 33 2.39 1.62 2.70
N ALA A 34 2.12 2.22 1.54
CA ALA A 34 1.64 3.60 1.45
C ALA A 34 0.26 3.74 2.11
N VAL A 35 -0.66 2.81 1.82
CA VAL A 35 -2.00 2.76 2.43
C VAL A 35 -1.92 2.67 3.96
N PHE A 36 -1.05 1.80 4.47
CA PHE A 36 -0.83 1.69 5.92
C PHE A 36 -0.33 3.02 6.49
N TYR A 37 0.69 3.62 5.87
CA TYR A 37 1.25 4.90 6.29
C TYR A 37 0.18 6.01 6.35
N LEU A 38 -0.60 6.18 5.28
CA LEU A 38 -1.66 7.18 5.23
C LEU A 38 -2.72 6.95 6.31
N ALA A 39 -3.10 5.70 6.55
CA ALA A 39 -4.17 5.35 7.48
C ALA A 39 -3.81 5.68 8.93
N TYR A 40 -2.55 5.49 9.33
CA TYR A 40 -2.13 5.78 10.71
C TYR A 40 -1.62 7.21 10.92
N ASP A 41 -1.01 7.85 9.90
CA ASP A 41 -0.48 9.22 10.03
C ASP A 41 -1.60 10.27 9.93
N ARG A 42 -2.43 10.20 8.89
CA ARG A 42 -3.44 11.23 8.54
C ARG A 42 -4.70 10.60 7.92
N PRO A 43 -5.52 9.93 8.73
CA PRO A 43 -6.72 9.30 8.21
C PRO A 43 -7.68 10.36 7.63
N SER A 44 -7.97 10.22 6.34
CA SER A 44 -8.81 11.13 5.57
C SER A 44 -9.63 10.38 4.53
N LEU A 45 -10.69 11.02 4.01
CA LEU A 45 -11.47 10.47 2.89
C LEU A 45 -10.63 10.40 1.60
N SER A 46 -9.69 11.34 1.42
CA SER A 46 -8.69 11.28 0.34
C SER A 46 -7.79 10.05 0.44
N GLY A 47 -7.46 9.57 1.64
CA GLY A 47 -6.68 8.34 1.82
C GLY A 47 -7.42 7.09 1.35
N VAL A 48 -8.74 7.04 1.53
CA VAL A 48 -9.60 5.95 0.99
C VAL A 48 -9.57 5.97 -0.53
N PHE A 49 -9.78 7.14 -1.14
CA PHE A 49 -9.76 7.30 -2.59
C PHE A 49 -8.38 6.94 -3.18
N LEU A 50 -7.30 7.35 -2.50
CA LEU A 50 -5.95 6.99 -2.90
C LEU A 50 -5.71 5.48 -2.79
N ALA A 51 -6.17 4.82 -1.72
CA ALA A 51 -6.06 3.37 -1.57
C ALA A 51 -6.74 2.63 -2.73
N PHE A 52 -7.93 3.09 -3.13
CA PHE A 52 -8.62 2.57 -4.30
C PHE A 52 -7.81 2.76 -5.58
N LEU A 53 -7.30 3.98 -5.84
CA LEU A 53 -6.56 4.29 -7.06
C LEU A 53 -5.22 3.54 -7.14
N LEU A 54 -4.50 3.42 -6.03
CA LEU A 54 -3.27 2.62 -5.95
C LEU A 54 -3.54 1.14 -6.25
N GLY A 55 -4.65 0.60 -5.73
CA GLY A 55 -5.04 -0.77 -6.04
C GLY A 55 -5.48 -0.94 -7.48
N TYR A 56 -6.14 0.05 -8.07
CA TYR A 56 -6.50 0.04 -9.49
C TYR A 56 -5.26 -0.01 -10.37
N MET A 57 -4.22 0.75 -10.02
CA MET A 57 -2.93 0.70 -10.70
C MET A 57 -2.28 -0.68 -10.57
N ASP A 58 -2.27 -1.28 -9.38
CA ASP A 58 -1.72 -2.64 -9.19
C ASP A 58 -2.50 -3.67 -10.03
N ASP A 59 -3.84 -3.58 -10.09
CA ASP A 59 -4.67 -4.44 -10.94
C ASP A 59 -4.29 -4.31 -12.43
N VAL A 60 -4.09 -3.09 -12.93
CA VAL A 60 -3.70 -2.82 -14.34
C VAL A 60 -2.30 -3.36 -14.67
N PHE A 61 -1.31 -3.16 -13.79
CA PHE A 61 0.07 -3.58 -14.05
C PHE A 61 0.31 -5.07 -13.79
N SER A 62 -0.47 -5.70 -12.91
CA SER A 62 -0.37 -7.14 -12.63
C SER A 62 -1.14 -8.00 -13.64
N GLY A 63 -2.03 -7.40 -14.44
CA GLY A 63 -2.94 -8.12 -15.33
C GLY A 63 -4.04 -8.89 -14.58
N GLY A 64 -4.30 -8.51 -13.32
CA GLY A 64 -5.32 -9.12 -12.48
C GLY A 64 -6.74 -8.63 -12.82
N VAL A 65 -7.72 -9.14 -12.08
CA VAL A 65 -9.11 -8.67 -12.19
C VAL A 65 -9.21 -7.24 -11.66
N ILE A 66 -9.58 -6.31 -12.54
CA ILE A 66 -9.75 -4.89 -12.20
C ILE A 66 -10.72 -4.74 -11.02
N GLY A 67 -10.25 -4.10 -9.96
CA GLY A 67 -11.02 -3.82 -8.75
C GLY A 67 -10.73 -4.74 -7.57
N ALA A 68 -10.08 -5.90 -7.79
CA ALA A 68 -9.79 -6.85 -6.72
C ALA A 68 -8.80 -6.28 -5.70
N THR A 69 -7.68 -5.74 -6.18
CA THR A 69 -6.69 -5.08 -5.30
C THR A 69 -7.22 -3.76 -4.78
N SER A 70 -7.95 -3.03 -5.62
CA SER A 70 -8.60 -1.75 -5.26
C SER A 70 -9.47 -1.89 -4.01
N PHE A 71 -10.38 -2.87 -3.99
CA PHE A 71 -11.25 -3.13 -2.85
C PHE A 71 -10.48 -3.66 -1.65
N SER A 72 -9.51 -4.54 -1.89
CA SER A 72 -8.67 -5.12 -0.83
C SER A 72 -7.85 -4.04 -0.10
N LEU A 73 -7.31 -3.05 -0.81
CA LEU A 73 -6.57 -1.93 -0.22
C LEU A 73 -7.48 -0.96 0.52
N VAL A 74 -8.70 -0.71 0.04
CA VAL A 74 -9.69 0.09 0.78
C VAL A 74 -10.05 -0.58 2.11
N LEU A 75 -10.24 -1.90 2.11
CA LEU A 75 -10.48 -2.66 3.34
C LEU A 75 -9.27 -2.62 4.28
N ALA A 76 -8.06 -2.78 3.73
CA ALA A 76 -6.82 -2.65 4.50
C ALA A 76 -6.69 -1.25 5.12
N TYR A 77 -7.00 -0.18 4.37
CA TYR A 77 -7.02 1.19 4.89
C TYR A 77 -7.99 1.34 6.06
N ALA A 78 -9.22 0.83 5.92
CA ALA A 78 -10.22 0.90 6.97
C ALA A 78 -9.77 0.14 8.24
N ALA A 79 -9.21 -1.06 8.07
CA ALA A 79 -8.67 -1.84 9.17
C ALA A 79 -7.50 -1.12 9.86
N ALA A 80 -6.58 -0.56 9.09
CA ALA A 80 -5.43 0.20 9.58
C ALA A 80 -5.86 1.44 10.37
N HIS A 81 -6.83 2.20 9.84
CA HIS A 81 -7.40 3.37 10.52
C HIS A 81 -8.04 3.01 11.85
N LEU A 82 -8.83 1.92 11.89
CA LEU A 82 -9.43 1.44 13.14
C LEU A 82 -8.37 0.98 14.14
N ALA A 83 -7.31 0.32 13.68
CA ALA A 83 -6.20 -0.11 14.53
C ALA A 83 -5.39 1.08 15.08
N ALA A 84 -5.14 2.10 14.24
CA ALA A 84 -4.38 3.31 14.61
C ALA A 84 -5.05 4.12 15.73
N ARG A 85 -6.38 3.98 15.91
CA ARG A 85 -7.09 4.58 17.05
C ARG A 85 -6.72 3.96 18.40
N LYS A 86 -6.17 2.74 18.41
CA LYS A 86 -5.86 1.98 19.63
C LYS A 86 -4.36 1.68 19.78
N VAL A 87 -3.62 1.67 18.68
CA VAL A 87 -2.21 1.26 18.64
C VAL A 87 -1.37 2.36 18.00
N HIS A 88 -0.28 2.73 18.66
CA HIS A 88 0.71 3.64 18.09
C HIS A 88 1.80 2.84 17.35
N PHE A 89 1.92 3.05 16.05
CA PHE A 89 2.89 2.37 15.18
C PHE A 89 4.25 3.09 15.14
N SER A 90 4.79 3.45 16.31
CA SER A 90 6.04 4.22 16.43
C SER A 90 7.31 3.37 16.29
N THR A 91 7.23 2.06 16.56
CA THR A 91 8.39 1.17 16.51
C THR A 91 8.39 0.33 15.23
N ALA A 92 9.58 -0.03 14.75
CA ALA A 92 9.74 -0.91 13.59
C ALA A 92 8.99 -2.24 13.76
N ALA A 93 9.02 -2.83 14.96
CA ALA A 93 8.30 -4.07 15.26
C ALA A 93 6.78 -3.92 15.07
N MET A 94 6.20 -2.81 15.55
CA MET A 94 4.77 -2.53 15.36
C MET A 94 4.41 -2.27 13.91
N GLN A 95 5.31 -1.65 13.13
CA GLN A 95 5.11 -1.43 11.69
C GLN A 95 5.14 -2.74 10.91
N VAL A 96 6.10 -3.63 11.20
CA VAL A 96 6.17 -4.98 10.63
C VAL A 96 4.89 -5.75 10.97
N LEU A 97 4.47 -5.75 12.23
CA LEU A 97 3.25 -6.41 12.67
C LEU A 97 2.01 -5.84 11.96
N GLY A 98 1.88 -4.51 11.92
CA GLY A 98 0.75 -3.82 11.29
C GLY A 98 0.64 -4.16 9.81
N VAL A 99 1.74 -4.06 9.06
CA VAL A 99 1.76 -4.41 7.64
C VAL A 99 1.55 -5.91 7.43
N SER A 100 2.05 -6.79 8.30
CA SER A 100 1.78 -8.24 8.21
C SER A 100 0.29 -8.54 8.30
N VAL A 101 -0.39 -7.95 9.29
CA VAL A 101 -1.84 -8.11 9.48
C VAL A 101 -2.59 -7.58 8.27
N LEU A 102 -2.21 -6.41 7.76
CA LEU A 102 -2.87 -5.84 6.58
C LEU A 102 -2.60 -6.62 5.30
N ALA A 103 -1.43 -7.23 5.15
CA ALA A 103 -1.14 -8.13 4.04
C ALA A 103 -2.03 -9.37 4.09
N ALA A 104 -2.30 -9.90 5.29
CA ALA A 104 -3.26 -10.98 5.48
C ALA A 104 -4.70 -10.53 5.17
N VAL A 105 -5.10 -9.33 5.59
CA VAL A 105 -6.42 -8.74 5.25
C VAL A 105 -6.55 -8.57 3.73
N LYS A 106 -5.55 -8.01 3.05
CA LYS A 106 -5.52 -7.86 1.60
C LYS A 106 -5.63 -9.22 0.91
N GLY A 107 -4.81 -10.19 1.31
CA GLY A 107 -4.79 -11.53 0.74
C GLY A 107 -6.12 -12.27 0.92
N LEU A 108 -6.72 -12.19 2.11
CA LEU A 108 -8.03 -12.78 2.38
C LEU A 108 -9.13 -12.08 1.57
N ALA A 109 -9.13 -10.75 1.50
CA ALA A 109 -10.10 -10.02 0.69
C ALA A 109 -10.00 -10.39 -0.79
N THR A 110 -8.78 -10.46 -1.33
CA THR A 110 -8.53 -10.89 -2.72
C THR A 110 -9.00 -12.32 -2.94
N TYR A 111 -8.70 -13.24 -2.01
CA TYR A 111 -9.17 -14.63 -2.07
C TYR A 111 -10.70 -14.74 -2.08
N LEU A 112 -11.39 -13.96 -1.25
CA LEU A 112 -12.86 -13.98 -1.21
C LEU A 112 -13.49 -13.38 -2.48
N LEU A 113 -12.87 -12.34 -3.05
CA LEU A 113 -13.35 -11.70 -4.28
C LEU A 113 -13.12 -12.59 -5.51
N LEU A 114 -11.98 -13.27 -5.58
CA LEU A 114 -11.55 -14.04 -6.74
C LEU A 114 -11.83 -15.55 -6.63
N GLY A 115 -12.07 -16.07 -5.43
CA GLY A 115 -12.36 -17.48 -5.19
C GLY A 115 -13.47 -18.06 -6.08
N PRO A 116 -14.57 -17.34 -6.37
CA PRO A 116 -15.60 -17.79 -7.30
C PRO A 116 -15.12 -17.92 -8.77
N SER A 117 -14.01 -17.28 -9.12
CA SER A 117 -13.44 -17.27 -10.48
C SER A 117 -12.55 -18.49 -10.77
N GLY A 118 -12.30 -19.36 -9.77
CA GLY A 118 -11.56 -20.61 -9.90
C GLY A 118 -10.29 -20.67 -9.04
N PRO A 119 -9.77 -21.88 -8.74
CA PRO A 119 -8.65 -22.11 -7.83
C PRO A 119 -7.32 -21.51 -8.31
N ASP A 120 -7.17 -21.25 -9.62
CA ASP A 120 -5.96 -20.68 -10.21
C ASP A 120 -5.88 -19.15 -10.06
N ALA A 121 -6.96 -18.50 -9.61
CA ALA A 121 -7.02 -17.04 -9.52
C ALA A 121 -6.17 -16.46 -8.38
N VAL A 122 -5.85 -17.25 -7.34
CA VAL A 122 -5.04 -16.80 -6.20
C VAL A 122 -4.03 -17.88 -5.83
N SER A 123 -2.77 -17.68 -6.23
CA SER A 123 -1.68 -18.59 -5.86
C SER A 123 -0.99 -18.13 -4.58
N LEU A 124 -1.21 -18.89 -3.50
CA LEU A 124 -0.58 -18.65 -2.18
C LEU A 124 0.96 -18.67 -2.25
N VAL A 125 1.53 -19.38 -3.22
CA VAL A 125 2.98 -19.46 -3.47
C VAL A 125 3.57 -18.08 -3.80
N TYR A 126 2.78 -17.17 -4.38
CA TYR A 126 3.23 -15.80 -4.66
C TYR A 126 2.74 -14.79 -3.62
N VAL A 127 1.56 -15.01 -3.04
CA VAL A 127 0.96 -14.09 -2.06
C VAL A 127 1.75 -14.08 -0.75
N VAL A 128 2.11 -15.25 -0.22
CA VAL A 128 2.78 -15.34 1.09
C VAL A 128 4.18 -14.73 1.07
N PRO A 129 5.08 -15.06 0.10
CA PRO A 129 6.39 -14.41 0.05
C PRO A 129 6.32 -12.90 -0.15
N GLY A 130 5.40 -12.43 -1.01
CA GLY A 130 5.17 -10.99 -1.20
C GLY A 130 4.75 -10.29 0.10
N ALA A 131 3.83 -10.89 0.85
CA ALA A 131 3.40 -10.37 2.16
C ALA A 131 4.56 -10.29 3.16
N VAL A 132 5.39 -11.33 3.24
CA VAL A 132 6.57 -11.37 4.13
C VAL A 132 7.58 -10.29 3.74
N VAL A 133 7.93 -10.18 2.46
CA VAL A 133 8.87 -9.16 1.97
C VAL A 133 8.34 -7.76 2.24
N THR A 134 7.05 -7.53 2.05
CA THR A 134 6.40 -6.24 2.34
C THR A 134 6.48 -5.90 3.82
N ALA A 135 6.12 -6.85 4.68
CA ALA A 135 6.15 -6.65 6.13
C ALA A 135 7.55 -6.34 6.65
N LEU A 136 8.57 -7.09 6.20
CA LEU A 136 9.96 -6.86 6.58
C LEU A 136 10.49 -5.53 6.04
N SER A 137 10.03 -5.12 4.86
CA SER A 137 10.40 -3.83 4.26
C SER A 137 9.63 -2.65 4.84
N ALA A 138 8.56 -2.89 5.59
CA ALA A 138 7.65 -1.85 6.08
C ALA A 138 8.36 -0.70 6.82
N PRO A 139 9.29 -0.95 7.77
CA PRO A 139 9.93 0.15 8.50
C PRO A 139 10.75 1.06 7.58
N PHE A 140 11.43 0.46 6.61
CA PHE A 140 12.22 1.20 5.63
C PHE A 140 11.32 2.02 4.69
N LEU A 141 10.25 1.42 4.18
CA LEU A 141 9.29 2.11 3.31
C LEU A 141 8.59 3.26 4.03
N ILE A 142 8.19 3.05 5.28
CA ILE A 142 7.58 4.10 6.11
C ILE A 142 8.56 5.24 6.37
N ALA A 143 9.82 4.92 6.73
CA ALA A 143 10.84 5.94 6.90
C ALA A 143 11.08 6.75 5.61
N LEU A 144 11.03 6.10 4.44
CA LEU A 144 11.09 6.76 3.16
C LEU A 144 9.88 7.69 2.94
N PHE A 145 8.66 7.23 3.23
CA PHE A 145 7.45 8.05 3.09
C PHE A 145 7.46 9.27 4.00
N VAL A 146 7.90 9.13 5.25
CA VAL A 146 8.08 10.26 6.18
C VAL A 146 9.05 11.30 5.60
N ARG A 147 10.15 10.87 4.98
CA ARG A 147 11.11 11.78 4.34
C ARG A 147 10.50 12.50 3.13
N ILE A 148 9.79 11.77 2.27
CA ILE A 148 9.13 12.35 1.08
C ILE A 148 8.10 13.39 1.50
N ASP A 149 7.26 13.08 2.49
CA ASP A 149 6.24 13.99 2.99
C ASP A 149 6.86 15.25 3.62
N GLY A 150 7.99 15.11 4.32
CA GLY A 150 8.78 16.25 4.81
C GLY A 150 9.29 17.17 3.69
N LEU A 151 9.79 16.60 2.59
CA LEU A 151 10.27 17.36 1.42
C LEU A 151 9.14 18.08 0.68
N VAL A 152 7.98 17.42 0.53
CA VAL A 152 6.81 17.99 -0.14
C VAL A 152 6.28 19.19 0.65
N LYS A 153 6.17 19.08 1.99
CA LYS A 153 5.74 20.18 2.85
C LYS A 153 6.70 21.36 2.84
N SER A 154 8.01 21.10 2.87
CA SER A 154 9.02 22.16 2.82
C SER A 154 8.93 22.99 1.54
N ARG A 155 8.57 22.38 0.40
CA ARG A 155 8.32 23.11 -0.86
C ARG A 155 7.04 23.94 -0.81
N SER A 156 5.95 23.36 -0.29
CA SER A 156 4.65 24.05 -0.20
C SER A 156 4.70 25.29 0.72
N GLY A 157 5.51 25.25 1.79
CA GLY A 157 5.70 26.41 2.68
C GLY A 157 6.63 27.51 2.12
N GLY A 158 7.47 27.20 1.13
CA GLY A 158 8.38 28.16 0.51
C GLY A 158 7.72 29.09 -0.51
N ASP A 159 6.57 28.70 -1.07
CA ASP A 159 5.82 29.51 -2.04
C ASP A 159 4.90 30.55 -1.38
N ALA A 160 4.68 30.50 -0.07
CA ALA A 160 3.86 31.47 0.67
C ALA A 160 4.63 32.75 1.09
N LEU A 161 5.93 32.83 0.81
CA LEU A 161 6.83 33.93 1.19
C LEU A 161 7.40 34.70 -0.01
N LYS A 162 6.84 34.49 -1.21
CA LYS A 162 7.13 35.28 -2.42
C LYS A 162 5.87 35.98 -2.88
#